data_AF-A0A351Y342-F1
#
_entry.id   AF-A0A351Y342-F1
#
_cell.length_a   1.000
_cell.length_b   1.000
_cell.length_c   1.000
_cell.angle_alpha   90.00
_cell.angle_beta   90.00
_cell.angle_gamma   90.00
#
_symmetry.space_group_name_H-M   'P 1'
#
loop_
_entity.id
_entity.type
_entity.pdbx_description
1 polymer ?
#
loop_
_entity_poly.entity_id
_entity_poly.type
_entity_poly.pdbx_seq_one_letter_code
_entity_poly.pdbx_strand_id
1 'polypeptide(L)'
;MTSGCVTKTVALQRRREEYSKDITYIENSELGFDYLRDNLVKSMKERSLLRRPLNYAIVDEIDSILIDEARTPLIISEPNAEATDKYLYYSKIATGLVACTNKKKVSK
;
A
#
# COMPACT_ATOMS: atom_id res chain seq x y z
N MET A 1 19.81 -19.95 -14.99
CA MET A 1 18.46 -19.75 -14.47
C MET A 1 18.52 -19.86 -12.96
N THR A 2 18.17 -18.80 -12.23
CA THR A 2 18.24 -18.66 -10.78
C THR A 2 16.83 -18.64 -10.19
N SER A 3 16.64 -19.29 -9.05
CA SER A 3 15.35 -19.40 -8.37
C SER A 3 15.37 -18.74 -6.99
N GLY A 4 14.43 -17.84 -6.75
CA GLY A 4 14.21 -17.19 -5.47
C GLY A 4 13.01 -17.70 -4.72
N CYS A 5 12.98 -17.47 -3.42
CA CYS A 5 11.87 -17.81 -2.55
C CYS A 5 11.66 -16.68 -1.54
N VAL A 6 10.45 -16.12 -1.51
CA VAL A 6 10.05 -15.08 -0.56
C VAL A 6 8.97 -15.65 0.35
N THR A 7 9.31 -15.78 1.62
CA THR A 7 8.39 -16.20 2.69
C THR A 7 8.40 -15.16 3.81
N LYS A 8 7.51 -15.33 4.79
CA LYS A 8 7.42 -14.48 5.98
C LYS A 8 8.73 -14.37 6.77
N THR A 9 9.58 -15.39 6.73
CA THR A 9 10.85 -15.41 7.47
C THR A 9 11.96 -14.65 6.77
N VAL A 10 11.81 -14.34 5.46
CA VAL A 10 12.82 -13.58 4.71
C VAL A 10 12.74 -12.11 5.08
N ALA A 11 13.82 -11.62 5.69
CA ALA A 11 13.98 -10.21 6.05
C ALA A 11 13.84 -9.30 4.82
N LEU A 12 13.22 -8.13 5.01
CA LEU A 12 12.87 -7.17 3.96
C LEU A 12 14.09 -6.78 3.10
N GLN A 13 15.28 -6.64 3.70
CA GLN A 13 16.51 -6.31 2.98
C GLN A 13 16.93 -7.40 1.98
N ARG A 14 16.69 -8.69 2.30
CA ARG A 14 17.01 -9.83 1.44
C ARG A 14 15.98 -10.08 0.34
N ARG A 15 14.73 -9.63 0.54
CA ARG A 15 13.67 -9.82 -0.47
C ARG A 15 14.04 -9.24 -1.82
N ARG A 16 14.77 -8.12 -1.83
CA ARG A 16 15.28 -7.51 -3.06
C ARG A 16 16.19 -8.45 -3.87
N GLU A 17 17.00 -9.26 -3.21
CA GLU A 17 17.87 -10.25 -3.85
C GLU A 17 17.06 -11.45 -4.35
N GLU A 18 16.01 -11.83 -3.63
CA GLU A 18 15.10 -12.90 -4.07
C GLU A 18 14.26 -12.48 -5.28
N TYR A 19 13.83 -11.23 -5.31
CA TYR A 19 13.18 -10.57 -6.45
C TYR A 19 14.15 -10.12 -7.56
N SER A 20 15.44 -10.45 -7.50
CA SER A 20 16.34 -10.22 -8.64
C SER A 20 16.62 -11.48 -9.45
N LYS A 21 16.19 -12.64 -8.95
CA LYS A 21 16.38 -13.94 -9.60
C LYS A 21 15.41 -14.14 -10.77
N ASP A 22 15.76 -15.04 -11.68
CA ASP A 22 15.00 -15.26 -12.93
C ASP A 22 13.54 -15.69 -12.64
N ILE A 23 13.38 -16.63 -11.70
CA ILE A 23 12.08 -17.11 -11.21
C ILE A 23 12.02 -16.87 -9.71
N THR A 24 10.90 -16.38 -9.19
CA THR A 24 10.71 -16.15 -7.75
C THR A 24 9.42 -16.84 -7.31
N TYR A 25 9.53 -17.78 -6.37
CA TYR A 25 8.40 -18.35 -5.65
C TYR A 25 8.02 -17.44 -4.49
N ILE A 26 6.73 -17.21 -4.29
CA ILE A 26 6.25 -16.28 -3.28
C ILE A 26 4.84 -16.65 -2.82
N GLU A 27 4.55 -16.41 -1.55
CA GLU A 27 3.20 -16.48 -0.99
C GLU A 27 2.36 -15.26 -1.44
N ASN A 28 1.07 -15.46 -1.73
CA ASN A 28 0.14 -14.40 -2.17
C ASN A 28 0.16 -13.16 -1.26
N SER A 29 0.09 -13.37 0.06
CA SER A 29 0.10 -12.27 1.03
C SER A 29 1.40 -11.46 0.98
N GLU A 30 2.54 -12.12 0.81
CA GLU A 30 3.85 -11.47 0.80
C GLU A 30 4.05 -10.62 -0.45
N LEU A 31 3.64 -11.13 -1.61
CA LEU A 31 3.65 -10.37 -2.86
C LEU A 31 2.78 -9.11 -2.74
N GLY A 32 1.57 -9.26 -2.21
CA GLY A 32 0.64 -8.15 -2.06
C GLY A 32 1.14 -7.10 -1.07
N PHE A 33 1.70 -7.50 0.08
CA PHE A 33 2.27 -6.56 1.04
C PHE A 33 3.56 -5.91 0.55
N ASP A 34 4.43 -6.64 -0.15
CA ASP A 34 5.62 -6.05 -0.79
C ASP A 34 5.21 -5.00 -1.83
N TYR A 35 4.17 -5.28 -2.63
CA TYR A 35 3.59 -4.33 -3.58
C TYR A 35 3.01 -3.10 -2.89
N LEU A 36 2.23 -3.26 -1.83
CA LEU A 36 1.67 -2.15 -1.07
C LEU A 36 2.79 -1.29 -0.45
N ARG A 37 3.79 -1.92 0.18
CA ARG A 37 4.95 -1.22 0.77
C ARG A 37 5.70 -0.37 -0.26
N ASP A 38 5.90 -0.90 -1.46
CA ASP A 38 6.57 -0.18 -2.55
C ASP A 38 5.78 1.04 -3.06
N ASN A 39 4.45 1.05 -2.90
CA ASN A 39 3.60 2.17 -3.30
C ASN A 39 3.34 3.18 -2.17
N LEU A 40 3.75 2.90 -0.93
CA LEU A 40 3.70 3.85 0.20
C LEU A 40 4.91 4.79 0.25
N VAL A 41 5.93 4.52 -0.55
CA VAL A 41 7.19 5.27 -0.55
C VAL A 41 7.01 6.66 -1.17
N LYS A 42 7.62 7.68 -0.57
CA LYS A 42 7.48 9.09 -0.98
C LYS A 42 8.25 9.44 -2.26
N SER A 43 9.29 8.68 -2.59
CA SER A 43 10.16 8.89 -3.74
C SER A 43 10.37 7.62 -4.54
N MET A 44 10.34 7.73 -5.87
CA MET A 44 10.64 6.61 -6.77
C MET A 44 12.03 6.00 -6.55
N LYS A 45 12.98 6.78 -6.01
CA LYS A 45 14.33 6.30 -5.68
C LYS A 45 14.37 5.38 -4.46
N GLU A 46 13.39 5.52 -3.57
CA GLU A 46 13.28 4.76 -2.32
C GLU A 46 12.49 3.44 -2.53
N ARG A 47 11.81 3.28 -3.68
CA ARG A 47 11.14 2.02 -4.06
C ARG A 47 12.19 0.92 -4.22
N SER A 48 12.26 0.02 -3.26
CA SER A 48 13.42 -0.86 -3.07
C SER A 48 13.11 -2.33 -3.28
N LEU A 49 11.85 -2.77 -3.19
CA LEU A 49 11.50 -4.19 -3.14
C LEU A 49 11.22 -4.78 -4.52
N LEU A 50 10.26 -4.22 -5.25
CA LEU A 50 9.83 -4.67 -6.57
C LEU A 50 10.31 -3.67 -7.62
N ARG A 51 11.64 -3.61 -7.81
CA ARG A 51 12.26 -2.71 -8.80
C ARG A 51 11.93 -3.11 -10.25
N ARG A 52 11.56 -4.37 -10.48
CA ARG A 52 11.15 -4.88 -11.80
C ARG A 52 9.64 -4.76 -12.01
N PRO A 53 9.18 -4.50 -13.25
CA PRO A 53 7.78 -4.66 -13.61
C PRO A 53 7.28 -6.07 -13.28
N LEU A 54 6.00 -6.18 -12.91
CA LEU A 54 5.32 -7.46 -12.76
C LEU A 54 5.06 -8.02 -14.17
N ASN A 55 5.84 -9.02 -14.58
CA ASN A 55 5.84 -9.52 -15.95
C ASN A 55 4.84 -10.66 -16.17
N TYR A 56 4.94 -11.70 -15.34
CA TYR A 56 4.15 -12.92 -15.47
C TYR A 56 4.08 -13.61 -14.11
N ALA A 57 2.95 -14.25 -13.83
CA ALA A 57 2.74 -15.04 -12.63
C ALA A 57 2.01 -16.33 -13.00
N ILE A 58 2.47 -17.43 -12.43
CA ILE A 58 1.73 -18.70 -12.40
C ILE A 58 1.21 -18.82 -10.98
N VAL A 59 -0.10 -18.99 -10.85
CA VAL A 59 -0.76 -19.12 -9.55
C VAL A 59 -1.09 -20.58 -9.34
N ASP A 60 -0.52 -21.17 -8.29
CA ASP A 60 -0.94 -22.47 -7.78
C ASP A 60 -2.20 -22.31 -6.92
N GLU A 61 -3.06 -23.34 -6.88
CA GLU A 61 -4.34 -23.31 -6.15
C GLU A 61 -5.20 -22.06 -6.47
N ILE A 62 -5.41 -21.80 -7.77
CA ILE A 62 -6.03 -20.57 -8.26
C ILE A 62 -7.43 -20.29 -7.69
N ASP A 63 -8.21 -21.33 -7.39
CA ASP A 63 -9.52 -21.22 -6.77
C ASP A 63 -9.40 -20.67 -5.34
N SER A 64 -8.48 -21.22 -4.54
CA SER A 64 -8.23 -20.76 -3.18
C SER A 64 -7.73 -19.31 -3.15
N ILE A 65 -6.82 -18.93 -4.06
CA ILE A 65 -6.23 -17.58 -4.07
C ILE A 65 -7.18 -16.52 -4.66
N LEU A 66 -7.74 -16.75 -5.85
CA LEU A 66 -8.51 -15.72 -6.57
C LEU A 66 -10.00 -15.70 -6.20
N ILE A 67 -10.51 -16.73 -5.54
CA ILE A 67 -11.91 -16.78 -5.10
C ILE A 67 -11.98 -16.61 -3.59
N ASP A 68 -11.32 -17.50 -2.83
CA ASP A 68 -11.52 -17.54 -1.38
C ASP A 68 -10.76 -16.43 -0.65
N GLU A 69 -9.47 -16.29 -0.90
CA GLU A 69 -8.63 -15.25 -0.26
C GLU A 69 -8.93 -13.84 -0.77
N ALA A 70 -9.31 -13.70 -2.05
CA ALA A 70 -9.64 -12.41 -2.67
C ALA A 70 -10.80 -11.65 -1.99
N ARG A 71 -11.59 -12.32 -1.15
CA ARG A 71 -12.66 -11.70 -0.35
C ARG A 71 -12.13 -10.77 0.75
N THR A 72 -10.89 -10.98 1.20
CA THR A 72 -10.28 -10.19 2.28
C THR A 72 -9.18 -9.30 1.72
N PRO A 73 -9.31 -7.96 1.79
CA PRO A 73 -8.28 -7.07 1.27
C PRO A 73 -7.01 -7.11 2.13
N LEU A 74 -5.85 -6.92 1.49
CA LEU A 74 -4.58 -6.72 2.17
C LEU A 74 -4.46 -5.26 2.64
N ILE A 75 -4.30 -5.05 3.95
CA ILE A 75 -4.30 -3.71 4.57
C ILE A 75 -2.99 -3.48 5.33
N ILE A 76 -2.33 -2.35 5.06
CA ILE A 76 -1.25 -1.82 5.90
C ILE A 76 -1.84 -0.65 6.69
N SER A 77 -1.97 -0.83 8.00
CA SER A 77 -2.42 0.22 8.93
C SER A 77 -1.26 0.67 9.80
N GLU A 78 -0.95 1.96 9.77
CA GLU A 78 -0.06 2.60 10.73
C GLU A 78 -0.88 3.44 11.71
N PRO A 79 -0.61 3.38 13.03
CA PRO A 79 -1.26 4.24 13.98
C PRO A 79 -0.87 5.70 13.70
N ASN A 80 -1.83 6.51 13.26
CA ASN A 80 -1.61 7.94 13.12
C ASN A 80 -1.99 8.61 14.45
N ALA A 81 -1.00 9.12 15.18
CA ALA A 81 -1.20 9.98 16.33
C ALA A 81 -1.59 11.40 15.87
N GLU A 82 -2.65 11.52 15.08
CA GLU A 82 -3.19 12.83 14.76
C GLU A 82 -3.88 13.41 15.99
N ALA A 83 -3.61 14.68 16.28
CA ALA A 83 -4.13 15.35 17.46
C ALA A 83 -5.67 15.47 17.36
N THR A 84 -6.39 14.63 18.10
CA THR A 84 -7.84 14.70 18.34
C THR A 84 -8.29 16.15 18.64
N ASP A 85 -7.42 16.93 19.27
CA ASP A 85 -7.61 18.35 19.56
C ASP A 85 -7.92 19.21 18.34
N LYS A 86 -7.35 18.91 17.17
CA LYS A 86 -7.62 19.65 15.94
C LYS A 86 -9.06 19.45 15.47
N TYR A 87 -9.58 18.23 15.56
CA TYR A 87 -10.97 17.94 15.22
C TYR A 87 -11.94 18.72 16.12
N LEU A 88 -11.65 18.76 17.43
CA LEU A 88 -12.43 19.54 18.40
C LEU A 88 -12.35 21.05 18.12
N TYR A 89 -11.17 21.55 17.76
CA TYR A 89 -10.96 22.96 17.43
C TYR A 89 -11.74 23.40 16.19
N TYR A 90 -11.63 22.65 15.08
CA TYR A 90 -12.33 23.01 13.84
C TYR A 90 -13.84 22.83 13.93
N SER A 91 -14.33 21.86 14.71
CA SER A 91 -15.77 21.70 14.96
C SER A 91 -16.40 22.95 15.59
N LYS A 92 -15.69 23.56 16.56
CA LYS A 92 -16.11 24.83 17.18
C LYS A 92 -16.15 25.99 16.20
N ILE A 93 -15.18 26.07 15.28
CA ILE A 93 -15.15 27.11 14.25
C ILE A 93 -16.32 26.92 13.28
N ALA A 94 -16.58 25.69 12.84
CA ALA A 94 -17.64 25.39 11.88
C ALA A 94 -19.03 25.80 12.39
N THR A 95 -19.28 25.66 13.70
CA THR A 95 -20.56 26.07 14.31
C THR A 95 -20.76 27.58 14.34
N GLY A 96 -19.67 28.36 14.30
CA GLY A 96 -19.73 29.82 14.22
C GLY A 96 -19.91 30.38 12.81
N LEU A 97 -19.88 29.54 11.78
CA LEU A 97 -20.02 29.98 10.38
C LEU A 97 -21.49 30.11 10.00
N VAL A 98 -21.84 31.24 9.39
CA VAL A 98 -23.16 31.49 8.80
C VAL A 98 -23.06 31.40 7.28
N ALA A 99 -24.06 30.76 6.66
CA ALA A 99 -24.14 30.65 5.21
C ALA A 99 -24.14 32.05 4.55
N CYS A 100 -23.16 32.29 3.68
CA CYS A 100 -23.09 33.54 2.94
C CYS A 100 -24.24 33.64 1.94
N THR A 101 -25.13 34.63 2.15
CA THR A 101 -26.28 34.90 1.28
C THR A 101 -25.92 35.58 -0.03
N ASN A 102 -24.73 36.18 -0.15
CA ASN A 102 -24.27 36.83 -1.38
C ASN A 102 -23.08 36.07 -2.00
N LYS A 103 -23.28 35.52 -3.21
CA LYS A 103 -22.22 34.95 -4.04
C LYS A 103 -21.33 36.09 -4.57
N LYS A 104 -20.27 36.46 -3.85
CA LYS A 104 -19.15 37.17 -4.49
C LYS A 104 -18.44 36.16 -5.40
N LYS A 105 -18.48 36.41 -6.72
CA LYS A 105 -17.59 35.72 -7.68
C LYS A 105 -16.17 35.91 -7.18
N VAL A 106 -15.56 34.83 -6.68
CA VAL A 106 -14.12 34.78 -6.44
C VAL A 106 -13.50 34.85 -7.83
N SER A 107 -12.83 35.96 -8.17
CA SER A 107 -12.05 35.99 -9.40
C SER A 107 -10.90 35.01 -9.23
N LYS A 108 -10.67 34.21 -10.28
CA LYS A 108 -9.45 33.41 -10.40
C LYS A 108 -8.21 34.27 -10.28
#